data_AF-A0A9D2Q4J7-F1
#
_entry.id   AF-A0A9D2Q4J7-F1
#
_cell.length_a   1.000
_cell.length_b   1.000
_cell.length_c   1.000
_cell.angle_alpha   90.00
_cell.angle_beta   90.00
_cell.angle_gamma   90.00
#
_symmetry.space_group_name_H-M   'P 1'
#
loop_
_entity.id
_entity.type
_entity.pdbx_description
1 polymer ?
#
loop_
_entity_poly.entity_id
_entity_poly.type
_entity_poly.pdbx_seq_one_letter_code
_entity_poly.pdbx_strand_id
1 'polypeptide(L)' 'MEQEMPDYETIRAAVAGEKWALEKVLDCYGGEINRLATIKKRQPDGTVKEEIDEDKLLVA' A
#
# COMPACT_ATOMS: atom_id res chain seq x y z
N MET A 1 9.16 5.85 14.67
CA MET A 1 8.15 4.91 15.15
C MET A 1 8.39 3.63 14.39
N GLU A 2 8.78 2.57 15.09
CA GLU A 2 8.76 1.22 14.53
C GLU A 2 7.27 0.88 14.32
N GLN A 3 6.86 0.65 13.08
CA GLN A 3 5.49 0.21 12.83
C GLN A 3 5.37 -1.21 13.39
N GLU A 4 4.46 -1.40 14.33
CA GLU A 4 4.20 -2.72 14.92
C GLU A 4 3.59 -3.60 13.83
N MET A 5 4.32 -4.65 13.43
CA MET A 5 3.83 -5.57 12.40
C MET A 5 2.54 -6.24 12.87
N PRO A 6 1.52 -6.40 12.00
CA PRO A 6 0.32 -7.13 12.35
C PRO A 6 0.67 -8.55 12.76
N ASP A 7 0.04 -9.04 13.84
CA ASP A 7 0.24 -10.42 14.26
C ASP A 7 -0.31 -11.42 13.23
N TYR A 8 0.11 -12.68 13.37
CA TYR A 8 -0.27 -13.74 12.44
C TYR A 8 -1.78 -13.97 12.37
N GLU A 9 -2.52 -13.76 13.47
CA GLU A 9 -3.96 -13.94 13.50
C GLU A 9 -4.67 -12.83 12.70
N THR A 10 -4.20 -11.60 12.82
CA THR A 10 -4.62 -10.45 12.05
C THR A 10 -4.33 -10.67 10.56
N ILE A 11 -3.13 -11.15 10.21
CA ILE A 11 -2.79 -11.47 8.81
C ILE A 11 -3.72 -12.58 8.28
N ARG A 12 -3.95 -13.66 9.04
CA ARG A 12 -4.87 -14.72 8.61
C ARG A 12 -6.30 -14.22 8.41
N ALA A 13 -6.80 -13.38 9.31
CA ALA A 13 -8.13 -12.79 9.20
C ALA A 13 -8.23 -11.88 7.96
N ALA A 14 -7.20 -11.08 7.68
CA ALA A 14 -7.12 -10.26 6.47
C ALA A 14 -7.12 -11.11 5.19
N VAL A 15 -6.36 -12.22 5.15
CA VAL A 15 -6.37 -13.19 4.05
C VAL A 15 -7.75 -13.84 3.86
N ALA A 16 -8.49 -14.05 4.96
CA ALA A 16 -9.87 -14.53 4.92
C ALA A 16 -10.89 -13.44 4.51
N GLY A 17 -10.46 -12.19 4.30
CA GLY A 17 -11.30 -11.07 3.88
C GLY A 17 -12.01 -10.34 5.03
N GLU A 18 -11.60 -10.57 6.29
CA GLU A 18 -12.19 -9.88 7.44
C GLU A 18 -11.89 -8.38 7.40
N LYS A 19 -12.94 -7.56 7.34
CA LYS A 19 -12.82 -6.10 7.14
C LYS A 19 -11.96 -5.42 8.22
N TRP A 20 -12.18 -5.76 9.49
CA TRP A 20 -11.42 -5.17 10.60
C TRP A 20 -9.93 -5.49 10.54
N ALA A 21 -9.58 -6.66 9.99
CA ALA A 21 -8.20 -7.11 9.87
C ALA A 21 -7.52 -6.46 8.65
N LEU A 22 -8.26 -6.33 7.54
CA LEU A 22 -7.80 -5.57 6.38
C LEU A 22 -7.49 -4.11 6.74
N GLU A 23 -8.36 -3.45 7.52
CA GLU A 23 -8.13 -2.08 7.99
C GLU A 23 -6.83 -1.96 8.81
N LYS A 24 -6.57 -2.89 9.74
CA LYS A 24 -5.32 -2.92 10.52
C LYS A 24 -4.06 -3.13 9.65
N VAL A 25 -4.15 -4.02 8.66
CA VAL A 25 -3.04 -4.27 7.72
C VAL A 25 -2.79 -3.02 6.86
N LEU A 26 -3.85 -2.36 6.41
CA LEU A 26 -3.75 -1.10 5.64
C LEU A 26 -3.22 0.06 6.48
N ASP A 27 -3.58 0.16 7.76
CA ASP A 27 -3.02 1.17 8.65
C ASP A 27 -1.51 0.99 8.84
N CYS A 28 -1.02 -0.26 8.88
CA CYS A 28 0.41 -0.56 9.03
C CYS A 28 1.22 -0.38 7.73
N TYR A 29 0.66 -0.75 6.58
CA TYR A 29 1.44 -0.82 5.33
C TYR A 29 0.98 0.16 4.26
N GLY A 30 -0.21 0.76 4.38
CA GLY A 30 -0.81 1.60 3.35
C GLY A 30 0.06 2.79 2.96
N GLY A 31 0.74 3.42 3.92
CA GLY A 31 1.67 4.51 3.64
C GLY A 31 2.91 4.07 2.84
N GLU A 32 3.48 2.91 3.19
CA GLU A 32 4.65 2.36 2.49
C GLU A 32 4.28 1.85 1.11
N ILE A 33 3.15 1.13 0.98
CA ILE A 33 2.57 0.70 -0.29
C ILE A 33 2.35 1.92 -1.19
N ASN A 34 1.69 2.97 -0.68
CA ASN A 34 1.41 4.17 -1.47
C ASN A 34 2.70 4.86 -1.92
N ARG A 35 3.73 4.92 -1.06
CA ARG A 35 5.04 5.50 -1.40
C ARG A 35 5.77 4.70 -2.47
N LEU A 36 5.74 3.37 -2.40
CA LEU A 36 6.44 2.50 -3.34
C LEU A 36 5.71 2.42 -4.69
N ALA A 37 4.38 2.38 -4.66
CA ALA A 37 3.51 2.30 -5.82
C ALA A 37 3.32 3.66 -6.51
N THR A 38 3.63 4.79 -5.88
CA THR A 38 3.52 6.11 -6.55
C THR A 38 4.83 6.49 -7.22
N ILE A 39 4.77 6.81 -8.51
CA ILE A 39 5.89 7.36 -9.29
C ILE A 39 5.59 8.77 -9.77
N LYS A 40 6.63 9.59 -9.91
CA LYS A 40 6.54 10.95 -10.44
C LYS A 40 6.98 10.95 -11.89
N LYS A 41 6.06 11.24 -12.80
CA LYS A 41 6.37 11.39 -14.24
C LYS A 41 6.34 12.85 -14.66
N ARG A 42 7.37 13.27 -15.38
CA ARG A 42 7.41 14.58 -16.03
C ARG A 42 6.59 14.51 -17.31
N GLN A 43 5.63 15.42 -17.43
CA GLN A 43 4.77 15.56 -18.58
C GLN A 43 5.45 16.42 -19.67
N PRO A 44 5.01 16.34 -20.93
CA PRO A 44 5.57 17.14 -22.03
C PRO A 44 5.47 18.65 -21.82
N ASP A 45 4.48 19.10 -21.06
CA ASP A 45 4.28 20.52 -20.68
C ASP A 45 5.21 20.98 -19.55
N GLY A 46 6.10 20.10 -19.07
CA GLY A 46 7.06 20.38 -18.00
C GLY A 46 6.51 20.20 -16.59
N THR A 47 5.21 19.91 -16.43
CA THR A 47 4.62 19.59 -15.12
C THR A 47 5.04 18.20 -14.63
N VAL A 48 4.90 17.94 -13.33
CA VAL A 48 5.12 16.61 -12.75
C VAL A 48 3.78 16.11 -12.24
N LYS A 49 3.40 14.90 -12.65
CA LYS A 49 2.22 14.20 -12.15
C LYS A 49 2.65 12.96 -11.36
N GLU A 50 1.91 12.69 -10.30
CA GLU A 50 1.99 11.44 -9.57
C GLU A 50 1.07 10.43 -10.25
N GLU A 51 1.62 9.27 -10.56
CA GLU A 51 0.91 8.15 -11.19
C GLU A 51 1.18 6.89 -10.38
N ILE A 52 0.21 5.98 -10.37
CA ILE A 52 0.37 4.67 -9.76
C ILE A 52 1.12 3.75 -10.74
N ASP A 53 2.13 3.10 -10.21
CA ASP A 53 2.97 2.11 -10.88
C ASP A 53 2.33 0.73 -10.69
N GLU A 54 1.50 0.33 -11.66
CA GLU A 54 0.72 -0.91 -11.61
C GLU A 54 1.60 -2.17 -11.53
N ASP A 55 2.82 -2.12 -12.08
CA ASP A 55 3.77 -3.24 -12.02
C ASP A 55 4.27 -3.50 -10.59
N LYS A 56 4.22 -2.48 -9.72
CA LYS A 56 4.55 -2.63 -8.29
C LYS A 56 3.37 -3.06 -7.43
N LEU A 57 2.17 -3.10 -7.99
CA LEU A 57 0.94 -3.47 -7.32
C LEU A 57 0.60 -4.98 -7.43
N LEU A 58 1.56 -5.82 -7.86
CA LEU A 58 1.46 -7.28 -7.99
C LEU A 58 1.26 -8.05 -6.66
N VAL A 59 0.59 -7.45 -5.67
CA VAL A 59 0.18 -8.09 -4.42
C VAL A 59 -1.33 -7.88 -4.24
N ALA A 60 -2.12 -8.51 -5.10
CA ALA A 60 -3.56 -8.71 -4.93
C ALA A 60 -3.95 -10.08 -5.48
#